data_AF-A0A1V5ZMC9-F1
#
_entry.id   AF-A0A1V5ZMC9-F1
#
_cell.length_a   1.000
_cell.length_b   1.000
_cell.length_c   1.000
_cell.angle_alpha   90.00
_cell.angle_beta   90.00
_cell.angle_gamma   90.00
#
_symmetry.space_group_name_H-M   'P 1'
#
loop_
_entity.id
_entity.type
_entity.pdbx_description
1 polymer ?
#
loop_
_entity_poly.entity_id
_entity_poly.type
_entity_poly.pdbx_seq_one_letter_code
_entity_poly.pdbx_strand_id
1 'polypeptide(L)' 'MYDTNNISIQMRKGILEYLILLIISKGEVYASDIITELQKYDLLIVEGTLYPLLSRLKKDQLLQYYWVESKS' A
#
# COMPACT_ATOMS: atom_id res chain seq x y z
N MET A 1 12.07 28.47 8.73
CA MET A 1 10.67 28.32 8.27
C MET A 1 10.53 26.91 7.72
N TYR A 2 9.58 26.11 8.22
CA TYR A 2 9.42 24.72 7.79
C TYR A 2 8.93 24.63 6.35
N ASP A 3 9.40 23.64 5.60
CA ASP A 3 8.90 23.36 4.25
C ASP A 3 7.54 22.65 4.34
N THR A 4 6.47 23.43 4.23
CA THR A 4 5.09 22.93 4.24
C THR A 4 4.80 21.95 3.10
N ASN A 5 5.51 22.06 1.97
CA ASN A 5 5.33 21.13 0.85
C ASN A 5 5.87 19.76 1.22
N ASN A 6 7.08 19.69 1.78
CA ASN A 6 7.66 18.43 2.25
C ASN A 6 6.77 17.76 3.30
N ILE A 7 6.24 18.52 4.27
CA ILE A 7 5.31 18.00 5.28
C ILE A 7 4.08 17.37 4.60
N SER A 8 3.46 18.05 3.64
CA SER A 8 2.29 17.53 2.93
C SER A 8 2.59 16.23 2.17
N ILE A 9 3.79 16.11 1.59
CA ILE A 9 4.23 14.90 0.86
C ILE A 9 4.41 13.73 1.84
N GLN A 10 5.04 13.95 2.99
CA GLN A 10 5.22 12.90 3.99
C GLN A 10 3.88 12.45 4.59
N MET A 11 2.95 13.36 4.83
CA MET A 11 1.61 13.02 5.32
C MET A 11 0.85 12.15 4.30
N ARG A 12 0.90 12.47 3.01
CA ARG A 12 0.27 11.64 1.96
C ARG A 12 0.89 10.24 1.89
N LYS A 13 2.21 10.12 2.02
CA LYS A 13 2.90 8.83 2.07
C LYS A 13 2.43 8.00 3.27
N GLY A 14 2.43 8.58 4.47
CA GLY A 14 1.99 7.90 5.68
C GLY A 14 0.52 7.46 5.63
N ILE A 15 -0.37 8.32 5.12
CA ILE A 15 -1.79 7.97 4.95
C ILE A 15 -1.94 6.81 3.96
N LEU A 16 -1.21 6.82 2.85
CA LEU A 16 -1.29 5.75 1.85
C LEU A 16 -0.82 4.41 2.42
N GLU A 17 0.29 4.40 3.16
CA GLU A 17 0.78 3.20 3.87
C GLU A 17 -0.26 2.66 4.86
N TYR A 18 -0.88 3.55 5.63
CA TYR A 18 -1.96 3.19 6.55
C TYR A 18 -3.16 2.58 5.82
N LEU A 19 -3.61 3.17 4.71
CA LEU A 19 -4.73 2.65 3.93
C LEU A 19 -4.43 1.26 3.36
N ILE A 20 -3.20 1.01 2.89
CA ILE A 20 -2.78 -0.32 2.43
C ILE A 20 -2.84 -1.33 3.57
N LEU A 21 -2.29 -1.00 4.75
CA LEU A 21 -2.35 -1.87 5.92
C LEU A 21 -3.79 -2.11 6.39
N LEU A 22 -4.65 -1.09 6.31
CA LEU A 22 -6.07 -1.20 6.63
C LEU A 22 -6.78 -2.18 5.68
N ILE A 23 -6.46 -2.17 4.39
CA ILE A 23 -7.00 -3.14 3.42
C ILE A 23 -6.53 -4.55 3.78
N ILE A 24 -5.22 -4.74 4.00
CA ILE A 24 -4.61 -6.04 4.37
C ILE A 24 -5.16 -6.57 5.70
N SER A 25 -5.47 -5.69 6.65
CA SER A 25 -6.02 -6.10 7.96
C SER A 25 -7.37 -6.81 7.87
N LYS A 26 -8.10 -6.66 6.75
CA LYS A 26 -9.38 -7.33 6.51
C LYS A 26 -9.22 -8.78 6.06
N GLY A 27 -8.00 -9.20 5.71
CA GLY A 27 -7.69 -10.56 5.30
C GLY A 27 -6.61 -10.62 4.22
N GLU A 28 -6.30 -11.85 3.83
CA GLU A 28 -5.40 -12.15 2.73
C GLU A 28 -5.89 -11.50 1.42
N VAL A 29 -4.99 -10.79 0.73
CA VAL A 29 -5.35 -9.94 -0.41
C VAL A 29 -4.20 -9.90 -1.42
N TYR A 30 -4.52 -9.96 -2.72
CA TYR A 30 -3.51 -9.80 -3.76
C TYR A 30 -3.17 -8.31 -3.96
N ALA A 31 -1.97 -8.02 -4.47
CA ALA A 31 -1.56 -6.66 -4.77
C ALA A 31 -2.51 -5.95 -5.75
N SER A 32 -3.04 -6.67 -6.74
CA SER A 32 -4.04 -6.17 -7.69
C SER A 32 -5.35 -5.74 -7.02
N ASP A 33 -5.77 -6.45 -5.97
CA ASP A 33 -6.99 -6.13 -5.23
C ASP A 33 -6.80 -4.85 -4.40
N ILE A 34 -5.60 -4.64 -3.84
CA ILE A 34 -5.24 -3.39 -3.15
C ILE A 34 -5.35 -2.21 -4.11
N ILE A 35 -4.80 -2.33 -5.33
CA ILE A 35 -4.91 -1.27 -6.35
C ILE A 35 -6.37 -0.99 -6.67
N THR A 36 -7.15 -2.05 -6.93
CA THR A 36 -8.57 -1.95 -7.29
C THR A 36 -9.37 -1.29 -6.17
N GLU A 37 -9.11 -1.64 -4.90
CA GLU A 37 -9.80 -1.08 -3.75
C GLU A 37 -9.48 0.40 -3.56
N LEU A 38 -8.21 0.80 -3.71
CA LEU A 38 -7.80 2.21 -3.62
C LEU A 38 -8.41 3.05 -4.75
N GLN A 39 -8.50 2.50 -5.97
CA GLN A 39 -9.09 3.18 -7.12
C GLN A 39 -10.57 3.52 -6.92
N LYS A 40 -11.32 2.74 -6.11
CA LYS A 40 -12.73 3.06 -5.76
C LYS A 40 -12.89 4.38 -5.00
N TYR A 41 -11.81 4.89 -4.40
CA TYR A 41 -11.78 6.13 -3.64
C TYR A 41 -10.91 7.21 -4.32
N ASP A 42 -10.77 7.15 -5.65
CA ASP A 42 -9.98 8.08 -6.47
C ASP A 42 -8.48 8.13 -6.12
N LEU A 43 -7.97 7.12 -5.42
CA LEU A 43 -6.54 6.97 -5.13
C LEU A 43 -5.87 6.18 -6.26
N LEU A 44 -5.49 6.90 -7.31
CA LEU A 44 -4.80 6.34 -8.47
C LEU A 44 -3.36 5.96 -8.11
N ILE A 45 -3.16 4.68 -7.77
CA ILE A 45 -1.85 4.08 -7.58
C ILE A 45 -1.57 3.08 -8.70
N VAL A 46 -0.30 3.01 -9.09
CA VAL A 46 0.20 2.02 -10.06
C VAL A 46 1.09 1.01 -9.36
N GLU A 47 1.33 -0.13 -10.00
CA GLU A 47 2.23 -1.18 -9.50
C GLU A 47 3.62 -0.65 -9.11
N GLY A 48 4.18 0.24 -9.94
CA GLY A 48 5.47 0.88 -9.69
C GLY A 48 5.53 1.73 -8.40
N THR A 49 4.38 2.10 -7.84
CA THR A 49 4.29 2.76 -6.52
C THR A 49 3.92 1.75 -5.43
N LEU A 50 3.00 0.83 -5.70
CA LEU A 50 2.54 -0.14 -4.70
C LEU A 50 3.63 -1.13 -4.28
N TYR A 51 4.33 -1.76 -5.22
CA TYR A 51 5.30 -2.81 -4.89
C TYR A 51 6.46 -2.30 -4.02
N PRO A 52 7.07 -1.13 -4.28
CA PRO A 52 8.06 -0.57 -3.37
C PRO A 52 7.52 -0.31 -1.96
N LEU A 53 6.27 0.14 -1.82
CA LEU A 53 5.64 0.34 -0.51
C LEU A 53 5.46 -0.99 0.22
N LEU A 54 4.91 -2.01 -0.44
CA LEU A 54 4.75 -3.35 0.13
C LEU A 54 6.10 -3.96 0.56
N SER A 55 7.13 -3.78 -0.27
CA SER A 55 8.50 -4.23 0.04
C SER A 55 9.04 -3.58 1.32
N ARG A 56 8.81 -2.28 1.51
CA ARG A 56 9.21 -1.59 2.74
C ARG A 56 8.37 -2.04 3.94
N LEU A 57 7.06 -2.14 3.81
CA LEU A 57 6.18 -2.62 4.89
C LEU A 57 6.57 -4.04 5.35
N LYS A 58 6.96 -4.91 4.41
CA LYS A 58 7.54 -6.23 4.71
C LYS A 58 8.86 -6.11 5.48
N LYS A 59 9.77 -5.23 5.03
CA LYS A 59 11.05 -4.99 5.70
C LYS A 59 10.85 -4.49 7.14
N ASP A 60 9.84 -3.66 7.34
CA ASP A 60 9.42 -3.13 8.65
C ASP A 60 8.58 -4.15 9.45
N GLN A 61 8.43 -5.38 8.95
CA GLN A 61 7.73 -6.50 9.60
C GLN A 61 6.24 -6.27 9.86
N LEU A 62 5.62 -5.37 9.08
CA LEU A 62 4.19 -5.03 9.20
C LEU A 62 3.28 -5.92 8.35
N LEU A 63 3.85 -6.66 7.39
CA LEU A 63 3.12 -7.63 6.57
C LEU A 63 4.02 -8.80 6.19
N GLN A 64 3.40 -9.88 5.71
CA GLN A 64 4.07 -11.05 5.15
C GLN A 64 3.48 -11.37 3.77
N TYR A 65 4.25 -12.08 2.96
CA TYR A 65 3.81 -12.60 1.67
C TYR A 65 4.02 -14.10 1.68
N TYR A 66 3.14 -14.81 1.00
CA TYR A 66 3.29 -16.23 0.74
C TYR A 66 2.87 -16.46 -0.71
N TRP A 67 3.48 -17.48 -1.31
CA TRP A 67 3.14 -17.87 -2.66
C TRP A 67 1.88 -18.71 -2.61
N VAL A 68 0.84 -18.25 -3.31
CA VAL A 68 -0.38 -19.01 -3.54
C VAL A 68 -0.33 -19.51 -4.97
N GLU A 69 -0.29 -20.82 -5.13
CA GLU A 69 -0.38 -21.44 -6.45
C GLU A 69 -1.81 -21.29 -6.98
N SER A 70 -1.94 -20.81 -8.21
CA SER A 70 -3.25 -20.71 -8.86
C SER A 70 -3.86 -22.10 -8.96
N LYS A 71 -5.10 -22.27 -8.48
CA LYS A 71 -5.84 -23.50 -8.73
C LYS A 71 -6.18 -23.55 -10.22
N SER A 72 -5.63 -24.56 -10.90
CA SER A 72 -5.93 -24.90 -12.30
C SER A 72 -7.41 -25.15 -12.54
#